data_AF-A0A6B3ELB4-F1
#
_entry.id   AF-A0A6B3ELB4-F1
#
_cell.length_a   1.000
_cell.length_b   1.000
_cell.length_c   1.000
_cell.angle_alpha   90.00
_cell.angle_beta   90.00
_cell.angle_gamma   90.00
#
_symmetry.space_group_name_H-M   'P 1'
#
loop_
_entity.id
_entity.type
_entity.pdbx_description
1 polymer ?
#
loop_
_entity_poly.entity_id
_entity_poly.type
_entity_poly.pdbx_seq_one_letter_code
_entity_poly.pdbx_strand_id
1 'polypeptide(L)' 'VPDIVDYHLPEAGGFHNCAIVSIDKKYPKHAQKVMHAVWGAHMMSLTKLIVVVDSDCDVHDLHEVAW' A
#
# COMPACT_ATOMS: atom_id res chain seq x y z
N VAL A 1 3.81 -8.77 -5.36
CA VAL A 1 4.77 -8.91 -4.25
C VAL A 1 4.16 -9.92 -3.29
N PRO A 2 4.83 -11.04 -2.95
CA PRO A 2 4.20 -12.16 -2.24
C PRO A 2 3.66 -11.81 -0.84
N ASP A 3 4.19 -10.74 -0.27
CA ASP A 3 3.90 -10.29 1.09
C ASP A 3 2.72 -9.29 1.18
N ILE A 4 2.16 -8.87 0.04
CA ILE A 4 0.96 -8.01 -0.01
C ILE A 4 -0.27 -8.88 0.18
N VAL A 5 -1.13 -8.48 1.12
CA VAL A 5 -2.41 -9.13 1.40
C VAL A 5 -3.49 -8.54 0.51
N ASP A 6 -3.64 -7.21 0.53
CA ASP A 6 -4.60 -6.48 -0.29
C ASP A 6 -4.07 -5.07 -0.64
N TYR A 7 -4.73 -4.40 -1.59
CA TYR A 7 -4.44 -3.02 -1.94
C TYR A 7 -5.67 -2.26 -2.41
N HIS A 8 -5.69 -0.96 -2.11
CA HIS A 8 -6.72 -0.03 -2.56
C HIS A 8 -6.10 1.19 -3.23
N LEU A 9 -6.67 1.57 -4.38
CA LEU A 9 -6.34 2.79 -5.13
C LEU A 9 -7.55 3.75 -5.08
N PRO A 10 -7.71 4.51 -3.99
CA PRO A 10 -8.89 5.34 -3.80
C PRO A 10 -9.03 6.39 -4.92
N GLU A 11 -10.26 6.63 -5.36
CA GLU A 11 -10.57 7.63 -6.39
C GLU A 11 -10.06 9.03 -6.00
N ALA A 12 -10.20 9.40 -4.71
CA ALA A 12 -9.70 10.66 -4.16
C ALA A 12 -8.16 10.81 -4.31
N GLY A 13 -7.44 9.70 -4.43
CA GLY A 13 -6.01 9.65 -4.73
C GLY A 13 -5.69 9.76 -6.23
N GLY A 14 -6.66 10.09 -7.08
CA GLY A 14 -6.50 10.02 -8.54
C GLY A 14 -6.09 8.61 -8.99
N PHE A 15 -6.64 7.59 -8.33
CA PHE A 15 -6.25 6.19 -8.43
C PHE A 15 -4.79 5.98 -8.05
N HIS A 16 -3.92 5.78 -9.04
CA HIS A 16 -2.54 5.37 -8.84
C HIS A 16 -1.64 6.42 -8.17
N ASN A 17 -2.09 7.66 -7.89
CA ASN A 17 -1.24 8.58 -7.12
C ASN A 17 -1.21 8.27 -5.62
N CYS A 18 -2.23 7.58 -5.09
CA CYS A 18 -2.28 7.09 -3.71
C CYS A 18 -2.55 5.59 -3.71
N ALA A 19 -1.62 4.81 -3.16
CA ALA A 19 -1.80 3.37 -2.95
C ALA A 19 -1.81 3.07 -1.46
N ILE A 20 -2.87 2.39 -1.00
CA ILE A 20 -2.95 1.83 0.35
C ILE A 20 -2.73 0.33 0.20
N VAL A 21 -1.79 -0.22 0.96
CA VAL A 21 -1.36 -1.61 0.82
C VAL A 21 -1.29 -2.26 2.19
N SER A 22 -2.00 -3.37 2.39
CA SER A 22 -1.87 -4.20 3.59
C SER A 22 -0.82 -5.29 3.37
N ILE A 23 -0.02 -5.55 4.39
CA ILE A 23 1.08 -6.53 4.29
C ILE A 23 1.06 -7.52 5.45
N ASP A 24 1.44 -8.76 5.16
CA ASP A 24 1.81 -9.73 6.20
C ASP A 24 3.26 -9.44 6.64
N LYS A 25 3.41 -8.64 7.69
CA LYS A 25 4.69 -8.09 8.13
C LYS A 25 5.55 -9.15 8.84
N LYS A 26 6.62 -9.59 8.17
CA LYS A 26 7.53 -10.64 8.67
C LYS A 26 8.79 -10.14 9.36
N TYR A 27 9.21 -8.89 9.12
CA TYR A 27 10.48 -8.37 9.64
C TYR A 27 10.54 -6.83 9.70
N PRO A 28 11.47 -6.24 10.49
CA PRO A 28 11.68 -4.80 10.50
C PRO A 28 12.02 -4.26 9.11
N LYS A 29 11.47 -3.09 8.76
CA LYS A 29 11.61 -2.45 7.44
C LYS A 29 10.97 -3.20 6.27
N HIS A 30 10.11 -4.20 6.52
CA HIS A 30 9.38 -4.89 5.45
C HIS A 30 8.54 -3.95 4.58
N ALA A 31 7.87 -2.97 5.20
CA ALA A 31 7.10 -1.94 4.49
C ALA A 31 7.94 -1.18 3.45
N GLN A 32 9.20 -0.84 3.75
CA GLN A 32 10.09 -0.14 2.81
C GLN A 32 10.42 -0.99 1.58
N LYS A 33 10.67 -2.30 1.77
CA LYS A 33 10.83 -3.24 0.64
C LYS A 33 9.58 -3.27 -0.23
N VAL A 34 8.40 -3.31 0.39
CA VAL A 34 7.12 -3.31 -0.34
C VAL A 34 6.93 -2.01 -1.11
N MET A 35 7.19 -0.84 -0.49
CA MET A 35 7.14 0.46 -1.17
C MET A 35 8.05 0.51 -2.41
N HIS A 36 9.30 0.05 -2.30
CA HIS A 36 10.20 -0.02 -3.45
C HIS A 36 9.73 -0.98 -4.54
N ALA A 37 9.09 -2.09 -4.18
CA ALA A 37 8.51 -3.00 -5.15
C ALA A 37 7.29 -2.40 -5.86
N VAL A 38 6.47 -1.60 -5.16
CA VAL A 38 5.37 -0.82 -5.76
C VAL A 38 5.93 0.21 -6.74
N TRP A 39 6.93 1.01 -6.36
CA TRP A 39 7.56 1.97 -7.27
C TRP A 39 8.32 1.33 -8.42
N GLY A 40 8.76 0.08 -8.28
CA GLY A 40 9.38 -0.69 -9.36
C GLY A 40 8.38 -1.23 -10.38
N ALA A 41 7.07 -1.19 -10.10
CA ALA A 41 6.04 -1.72 -10.99
C ALA A 41 5.53 -0.65 -11.96
N HIS A 42 5.49 -0.98 -13.25
CA HIS A 42 5.14 -0.12 -14.40
C HIS A 42 4.34 1.17 -14.09
N MET A 43 3.00 1.11 -14.07
CA MET A 43 2.15 2.29 -13.81
C MET A 43 2.25 2.79 -12.36
N MET A 44 2.62 1.90 -11.44
CA MET A 44 2.76 2.22 -10.02
C MET A 44 4.04 2.98 -9.70
N SER A 45 5.00 3.08 -10.64
CA SER A 45 6.18 3.93 -10.53
C SER A 45 5.85 5.42 -10.39
N LEU A 46 4.66 5.83 -10.85
CA LEU A 46 4.14 7.19 -10.73
C LEU A 46 3.39 7.45 -9.41
N THR A 47 3.25 6.43 -8.56
CA THR A 47 2.57 6.56 -7.26
C THR A 47 3.30 7.56 -6.37
N LYS A 48 2.59 8.58 -5.90
CA LYS A 48 3.17 9.68 -5.11
C LYS A 48 3.13 9.40 -3.62
N LEU A 49 2.09 8.72 -3.17
CA LEU A 49 1.87 8.35 -1.78
C LEU A 49 1.61 6.85 -1.68
N ILE A 50 2.36 6.17 -0.83
CA ILE A 50 2.12 4.78 -0.47
C ILE A 50 1.90 4.73 1.03
N VAL A 51 0.71 4.29 1.44
CA VAL A 51 0.38 3.97 2.83
C VAL A 51 0.48 2.47 2.99
N VAL A 52 1.27 2.02 3.96
CA VAL A 52 1.42 0.60 4.26
C VAL A 52 0.84 0.33 5.64
N VAL A 53 -0.11 -0.59 5.71
CA VAL A 53 -0.77 -1.04 6.94
C VAL A 53 -0.50 -2.52 7.19
N ASP A 54 -0.72 -2.99 8.41
CA ASP A 54 -0.62 -4.42 8.74
C ASP A 54 -1.82 -5.21 8.16
N SER A 55 -1.75 -6.53 8.14
CA SER A 55 -2.69 -7.41 7.45
C SER A 55 -4.10 -7.46 8.06
N ASP A 56 -4.26 -6.94 9.26
CA ASP A 56 -5.53 -6.85 10.00
C ASP A 56 -6.29 -5.55 9.75
N CYS A 57 -5.72 -4.62 8.98
CA CYS A 57 -6.36 -3.37 8.60
C CYS A 57 -7.08 -3.47 7.24
N ASP A 58 -8.37 -3.11 7.18
CA ASP A 58 -9.12 -3.04 5.91
C ASP A 58 -8.70 -1.82 5.08
N VAL A 59 -8.02 -2.09 3.95
CA VAL A 59 -7.56 -1.05 3.02
C VAL A 59 -8.70 -0.30 2.31
N HIS A 60 -9.92 -0.82 2.35
CA HIS A 60 -11.11 -0.21 1.78
C HIS A 60 -11.87 0.70 2.76
N ASP A 61 -11.61 0.60 4.07
CA ASP A 61 -12.11 1.55 5.07
C ASP A 61 -11.08 2.66 5.34
N LEU A 62 -11.31 3.83 4.73
CA LEU A 62 -10.41 4.98 4.88
C LEU A 62 -10.41 5.59 6.29
N HIS A 63 -11.43 5.32 7.11
CA HIS A 63 -11.42 5.74 8.51
C HIS A 63 -10.49 4.85 9.34
N GLU A 64 -10.49 3.55 9.06
CA GLU A 64 -9.58 2.60 9.71
C GLU A 64 -8.12 2.87 9.35
N VAL A 65 -7.83 3.11 8.06
CA VAL A 65 -6.48 3.44 7.58
C VAL A 65 -5.94 4.76 8.19
N ALA A 66 -6.82 5.67 8.57
CA ALA A 66 -6.46 7.00 9.08
C ALA A 66 -6.32 7.06 10.62
N TRP A 67 -6.70 6.01 11.34
CA TRP A 67 -6.63 5.93 12.79
C TRP A 67 -5.18 5.82 13.31
#